data_AF-A0AAX0RUY3-F1
#
_entry.id   AF-A0AAX0RUY3-F1
#
_cell.length_a   1.000
_cell.length_b   1.000
_cell.length_c   1.000
_cell.angle_alpha   90.00
_cell.angle_beta   90.00
_cell.angle_gamma   90.00
#
_symmetry.space_group_name_H-M   'P 1'
#
loop_
_entity.id
_entity.type
_entity.pdbx_description
1 polymer ?
#
loop_
_entity_poly.entity_id
_entity_poly.type
_entity_poly.pdbx_seq_one_letter_code
_entity_poly.pdbx_strand_id
1 'polypeptide(L)'
;MQLKGLVSIAIKFIKDWSLMMFKISTFLVGISEGEESYISLDDSFKLREIFEHRKFTPEHIQMHIKIQYNDQIVVGNDIPSGLDLWTDYIVGIEQYLDGENVEKPYGINPYFMKLISINSSLLELSIVGDWEPVEVLAQAILPKREFLEAILDGATHFWTTLNDYKVFKEKNTKNTTPKEYPKLIIEEIEELRKKVKILLPNGCVS
;
A
#
# COMPACT_ATOMS: atom_id res chain seq x y z
N MET A 1 11.85 -32.03 35.15
CA MET A 1 12.13 -31.81 33.72
C MET A 1 10.81 -31.50 33.03
N GLN A 2 10.48 -30.22 32.76
CA GLN A 2 9.41 -29.74 31.84
C GLN A 2 9.07 -28.24 32.06
N LEU A 3 10.07 -27.34 31.99
CA LEU A 3 9.81 -25.88 31.99
C LEU A 3 10.44 -25.15 30.80
N LYS A 4 11.36 -25.79 30.05
CA LYS A 4 11.98 -25.20 28.87
C LYS A 4 11.05 -25.16 27.64
N GLY A 5 10.11 -26.11 27.53
CA GLY A 5 9.17 -26.19 26.39
C GLY A 5 8.08 -25.11 26.41
N LEU A 6 7.42 -24.91 27.57
CA LEU A 6 6.35 -23.94 27.74
C LEU A 6 6.83 -22.48 27.60
N VAL A 7 7.99 -22.16 28.16
CA VAL A 7 8.59 -20.82 28.04
C VAL A 7 9.01 -20.54 26.58
N SER A 8 9.56 -21.52 25.87
CA SER A 8 9.91 -21.34 24.45
C SER A 8 8.67 -21.17 23.56
N ILE A 9 7.58 -21.86 23.86
CA ILE A 9 6.31 -21.72 23.13
C ILE A 9 5.67 -20.36 23.44
N ALA A 10 5.60 -19.96 24.71
CA ALA A 10 5.09 -18.65 25.10
C ALA A 10 5.91 -17.50 24.50
N ILE A 11 7.25 -17.59 24.48
CA ILE A 11 8.11 -16.58 23.85
C ILE A 11 7.92 -16.56 22.33
N LYS A 12 7.69 -17.72 21.69
CA LYS A 12 7.40 -17.80 20.25
C LYS A 12 6.03 -17.20 19.92
N PHE A 13 5.00 -17.48 20.73
CA PHE A 13 3.66 -16.88 20.61
C PHE A 13 3.65 -15.38 20.91
N ILE A 14 4.42 -14.91 21.90
CA ILE A 14 4.55 -13.47 22.21
C ILE A 14 5.34 -12.75 21.10
N LYS A 15 6.36 -13.40 20.50
CA LYS A 15 7.01 -12.87 19.29
C LYS A 15 6.05 -12.82 18.10
N ASP A 16 5.22 -13.85 17.91
CA ASP A 16 4.24 -13.89 16.82
C ASP A 16 3.13 -12.82 17.01
N TRP A 17 2.76 -12.48 18.26
CA TRP A 17 1.86 -11.35 18.55
C TRP A 17 2.53 -9.98 18.46
N SER A 18 3.86 -9.89 18.59
CA SER A 18 4.63 -8.66 18.32
C SER A 18 5.00 -8.49 16.85
N LEU A 19 4.56 -9.39 15.94
CA LEU A 19 5.05 -9.46 14.56
C LEU A 19 4.00 -9.19 13.47
N MET A 20 2.75 -8.90 13.79
CA MET A 20 1.77 -8.46 12.78
C MET A 20 1.01 -7.22 13.25
N MET A 21 1.58 -6.04 12.99
CA MET A 21 0.81 -4.80 13.10
C MET A 21 0.06 -4.52 11.79
N PHE A 22 0.74 -4.48 10.64
CA PHE A 22 0.09 -4.29 9.35
C PHE A 22 0.36 -5.45 8.38
N LYS A 23 -0.67 -5.81 7.62
CA LYS A 23 -0.54 -6.69 6.45
C LYS A 23 -1.16 -5.97 5.25
N ILE A 24 -0.34 -5.70 4.24
CA ILE A 24 -0.80 -5.11 2.98
C ILE A 24 -0.67 -6.15 1.87
N SER A 25 -1.72 -6.30 1.07
CA SER A 25 -1.74 -7.19 -0.07
C SER A 25 -2.16 -6.41 -1.31
N THR A 26 -1.37 -6.54 -2.38
CA THR A 26 -1.66 -5.94 -3.68
C THR A 26 -2.21 -7.00 -4.61
N PHE A 27 -3.27 -6.65 -5.34
CA PHE A 27 -3.84 -7.48 -6.38
C PHE A 27 -3.89 -6.68 -7.68
N LEU A 28 -3.37 -7.26 -8.76
CA LEU A 28 -3.58 -6.72 -10.10
C LEU A 28 -4.96 -7.13 -10.58
N VAL A 29 -5.69 -6.19 -11.16
CA VAL A 29 -7.02 -6.45 -11.71
C VAL A 29 -6.88 -6.78 -13.18
N GLY A 30 -7.31 -7.98 -13.55
CA GLY A 30 -7.48 -8.42 -14.93
C GLY A 30 -8.97 -8.48 -15.28
N ILE A 31 -9.34 -8.07 -16.48
CA ILE A 31 -10.71 -8.23 -16.99
C ILE A 31 -10.69 -9.32 -18.06
N SER A 32 -11.44 -10.40 -17.82
CA SER A 32 -11.65 -11.47 -18.80
C SER A 32 -13.14 -11.68 -19.00
N GLU A 33 -13.61 -11.60 -20.25
CA GLU A 33 -15.01 -11.85 -20.62
C GLU A 33 -16.06 -11.00 -19.87
N GLY A 34 -15.64 -9.85 -19.33
CA GLY A 34 -16.50 -8.94 -18.55
C GLY A 34 -16.49 -9.22 -17.04
N GLU A 35 -15.76 -10.23 -16.58
CA GLU A 35 -15.54 -10.51 -15.16
C GLU A 35 -14.18 -9.98 -14.69
N GLU A 36 -14.19 -9.37 -13.51
CA GLU A 36 -12.95 -8.96 -12.83
C GLU A 36 -12.30 -10.16 -12.16
N SER A 37 -10.99 -10.28 -12.38
CA SER A 37 -10.12 -11.26 -11.73
C SER A 37 -9.04 -10.54 -10.96
N TYR A 38 -8.74 -11.04 -9.77
CA TYR A 38 -7.77 -10.46 -8.86
C TYR A 38 -6.57 -11.39 -8.74
N ILE A 39 -5.41 -10.94 -9.20
CA ILE A 39 -4.18 -11.72 -9.17
C ILE A 39 -3.26 -11.10 -8.13
N SER A 40 -2.99 -11.86 -7.07
CA SER A 40 -2.08 -11.43 -6.02
C SER A 40 -0.70 -11.14 -6.60
N LEU A 41 -0.07 -10.06 -6.13
CA LEU A 41 1.30 -9.74 -6.44
C LEU A 41 2.29 -10.82 -5.95
N ASP A 42 1.87 -11.66 -5.00
CA ASP A 42 2.68 -12.78 -4.48
C ASP A 42 2.53 -14.06 -5.35
N ASP A 43 1.57 -14.10 -6.28
CA ASP A 43 1.37 -15.23 -7.20
C ASP A 43 2.27 -15.08 -8.45
N SER A 44 3.56 -15.36 -8.26
CA SER A 44 4.58 -15.23 -9.31
C SER A 44 4.23 -15.96 -10.62
N PHE A 45 3.55 -17.10 -10.54
CA PHE A 45 3.17 -17.87 -11.74
C PHE A 45 2.14 -17.11 -12.57
N LYS A 46 1.08 -16.61 -11.94
CA LYS A 46 0.03 -15.84 -12.64
C LYS A 46 0.50 -14.45 -13.05
N LEU A 47 1.33 -13.79 -12.25
CA LEU A 47 1.88 -12.49 -12.61
C LEU A 47 2.66 -12.52 -13.92
N ARG A 48 3.46 -13.58 -14.11
CA ARG A 48 4.22 -13.75 -15.33
C ARG A 48 3.30 -13.82 -16.56
N GLU A 49 2.19 -14.55 -16.46
CA GLU A 49 1.20 -14.65 -17.53
C GLU A 49 0.60 -13.28 -17.89
N ILE A 50 0.24 -12.46 -16.89
CA ILE A 50 -0.26 -11.09 -17.11
C ILE A 50 0.79 -10.23 -17.81
N PHE A 51 2.02 -10.21 -17.27
CA PHE A 51 3.07 -9.36 -17.80
C PHE A 51 3.53 -9.80 -19.18
N GLU A 52 3.47 -11.08 -19.54
CA GLU A 52 3.77 -11.52 -20.90
C GLU A 52 2.65 -11.18 -21.89
N HIS A 53 1.41 -11.00 -21.41
CA HIS A 53 0.26 -10.72 -22.27
C HIS A 53 0.43 -9.44 -23.12
N ARG A 54 0.12 -9.54 -24.42
CA ARG A 54 0.35 -8.48 -25.42
C ARG A 54 -0.41 -7.17 -25.16
N LYS A 55 -1.55 -7.23 -24.48
CA LYS A 55 -2.39 -6.06 -24.16
C LYS A 55 -2.02 -5.38 -22.85
N PHE A 56 -1.14 -5.98 -22.06
CA PHE A 56 -0.72 -5.40 -20.79
C PHE A 56 0.12 -4.15 -21.06
N THR A 57 -0.26 -3.04 -20.43
CA THR A 57 0.50 -1.79 -20.45
C THR A 57 0.83 -1.35 -19.04
N PRO A 58 2.12 -1.11 -18.70
CA PRO A 58 2.50 -0.74 -17.34
C PRO A 58 2.02 0.65 -16.92
N GLU A 59 1.51 1.47 -17.84
CA GLU A 59 0.98 2.81 -17.58
C GLU A 59 -0.47 2.81 -17.06
N HIS A 60 -1.18 1.68 -17.17
CA HIS A 60 -2.58 1.57 -16.78
C HIS A 60 -2.79 0.30 -15.97
N ILE A 61 -1.99 0.13 -14.91
CA ILE A 61 -2.14 -0.99 -13.99
C ILE A 61 -3.29 -0.68 -13.05
N GLN A 62 -4.43 -1.34 -13.28
CA GLN A 62 -5.53 -1.36 -12.34
C GLN A 62 -5.19 -2.31 -11.19
N MET A 63 -5.34 -1.84 -9.97
CA MET A 63 -4.97 -2.59 -8.78
C MET A 63 -5.99 -2.42 -7.66
N HIS A 64 -5.97 -3.39 -6.77
CA HIS A 64 -6.69 -3.36 -5.52
C HIS A 64 -5.69 -3.55 -4.38
N ILE A 65 -5.79 -2.71 -3.35
CA ILE A 65 -4.90 -2.74 -2.19
C ILE A 65 -5.74 -3.08 -0.97
N LYS A 66 -5.43 -4.21 -0.34
CA LYS A 66 -6.04 -4.61 0.92
C LYS A 66 -5.10 -4.26 2.06
N ILE A 67 -5.61 -3.56 3.07
CA ILE A 67 -4.86 -3.20 4.28
C ILE A 67 -5.54 -3.83 5.48
N GLN A 68 -4.76 -4.56 6.27
CA GLN A 68 -5.20 -5.12 7.55
C GLN A 68 -4.33 -4.59 8.69
N TYR A 69 -4.96 -4.28 9.81
CA TYR A 69 -4.31 -3.86 11.06
C TYR A 69 -4.87 -4.66 12.22
N ASN A 70 -4.03 -5.36 12.99
CA ASN A 70 -4.46 -6.24 14.09
C ASN A 70 -5.63 -7.18 13.71
N ASP A 71 -5.46 -7.90 12.60
CA ASP A 71 -6.46 -8.80 11.98
C ASP A 71 -7.77 -8.14 11.50
N GLN A 72 -7.95 -6.84 11.70
CA GLN A 72 -9.09 -6.09 11.19
C GLN A 72 -8.81 -5.59 9.77
N ILE A 73 -9.81 -5.68 8.90
CA ILE A 73 -9.74 -5.12 7.55
C ILE A 73 -9.95 -3.61 7.66
N VAL A 74 -8.93 -2.84 7.29
CA VAL A 74 -8.96 -1.37 7.26
C VAL A 74 -9.37 -0.86 5.88
N VAL A 75 -8.80 -1.47 4.84
CA VAL A 75 -9.18 -1.27 3.44
C VAL A 75 -9.47 -2.66 2.89
N GLY A 76 -10.74 -2.92 2.57
CA GLY A 76 -11.26 -4.22 2.20
C GLY A 76 -11.56 -4.37 0.72
N ASN A 77 -12.09 -5.54 0.36
CA ASN A 77 -12.42 -5.90 -1.02
C ASN A 77 -13.63 -5.12 -1.58
N ASP A 78 -14.37 -4.46 -0.69
CA ASP A 78 -15.48 -3.54 -0.96
C ASP A 78 -15.00 -2.17 -1.43
N ILE A 79 -13.71 -1.87 -1.28
CA ILE A 79 -13.11 -0.65 -1.84
C ILE A 79 -12.84 -0.88 -3.33
N PRO A 80 -13.31 0.01 -4.21
CA PRO A 80 -13.14 -0.15 -5.64
C PRO A 80 -11.66 -0.14 -6.01
N SER A 81 -11.32 -0.96 -7.00
CA SER A 81 -10.00 -0.93 -7.61
C SER A 81 -9.75 0.43 -8.29
N GLY A 82 -8.49 0.81 -8.40
CA GLY A 82 -8.08 2.07 -8.98
C GLY A 82 -6.85 1.92 -9.85
N LEU A 83 -6.65 2.90 -10.75
CA LEU A 83 -5.38 3.03 -11.45
C LEU A 83 -4.36 3.65 -10.52
N ASP A 84 -3.16 3.07 -10.52
CA ASP A 84 -1.97 3.65 -9.88
C ASP A 84 -2.11 4.02 -8.40
N LEU A 85 -2.85 3.21 -7.64
CA LEU A 85 -3.13 3.46 -6.22
C LEU A 85 -1.85 3.58 -5.37
N TRP A 86 -0.75 2.92 -5.75
CA TRP A 86 0.52 3.05 -5.04
C TRP A 86 1.12 4.45 -5.15
N THR A 87 1.09 5.05 -6.35
CA THR A 87 1.44 6.47 -6.51
C THR A 87 0.52 7.34 -5.68
N ASP A 88 -0.77 6.99 -5.59
CA ASP A 88 -1.70 7.77 -4.79
C ASP A 88 -1.34 7.82 -3.31
N TYR A 89 -0.99 6.66 -2.75
CA TYR A 89 -0.47 6.56 -1.39
C TYR A 89 0.85 7.29 -1.20
N ILE A 90 1.84 7.12 -2.10
CA ILE A 90 3.16 7.77 -2.01
C ILE A 90 3.01 9.29 -1.95
N VAL A 91 2.26 9.88 -2.89
CA VAL A 91 2.01 11.33 -2.94
C VAL A 91 1.21 11.78 -1.71
N GLY A 92 0.24 10.98 -1.26
CA GLY A 92 -0.53 11.27 -0.05
C GLY A 92 0.35 11.32 1.19
N ILE A 93 1.33 10.42 1.32
CA ILE A 93 2.31 10.42 2.41
C ILE A 93 3.20 11.66 2.32
N GLU A 94 3.71 11.98 1.13
CA GLU A 94 4.54 13.18 0.93
C GLU A 94 3.80 14.44 1.37
N GLN A 95 2.59 14.65 0.88
CA GLN A 95 1.75 15.78 1.25
C GLN A 95 1.44 15.81 2.75
N TYR A 96 1.21 14.64 3.36
CA TYR A 96 0.93 14.53 4.79
C TYR A 96 2.11 14.94 5.67
N LEU A 97 3.33 14.61 5.23
CA LEU A 97 4.56 15.00 5.92
C LEU A 97 4.84 16.50 5.81
N ASP A 98 4.34 17.16 4.76
CA ASP A 98 4.48 18.60 4.53
C ASP A 98 3.34 19.42 5.18
N GLY A 99 2.15 18.83 5.29
CA GLY A 99 0.97 19.41 5.90
C GLY A 99 0.08 18.31 6.46
N GLU A 100 -0.11 18.31 7.78
CA GLU A 100 -0.70 17.22 8.59
C GLU A 100 -2.10 16.72 8.18
N ASN A 101 -2.75 17.34 7.17
CA ASN A 101 -4.06 16.96 6.65
C ASN A 101 -4.02 16.90 5.13
N VAL A 102 -4.37 15.74 4.59
CA VAL A 102 -4.42 15.46 3.15
C VAL A 102 -5.82 15.03 2.78
N GLU A 103 -6.29 15.54 1.65
CA GLU A 103 -7.46 15.06 0.94
C GLU A 103 -7.11 15.04 -0.55
N LYS A 104 -7.15 13.86 -1.17
CA LYS A 104 -6.77 13.72 -2.57
C LYS A 104 -7.56 12.63 -3.28
N PRO A 105 -7.69 12.69 -4.62
CA PRO A 105 -8.33 11.62 -5.39
C PRO A 105 -7.69 10.24 -5.10
N TYR A 106 -8.52 9.19 -5.13
CA TYR A 106 -8.12 7.80 -4.94
C TYR A 106 -8.49 6.97 -6.18
N GLY A 107 -7.50 6.68 -7.01
CA GLY A 107 -7.70 6.06 -8.33
C GLY A 107 -8.40 7.01 -9.32
N ILE A 108 -9.22 6.44 -10.21
CA ILE A 108 -9.93 7.19 -11.27
C ILE A 108 -11.41 7.45 -10.95
N ASN A 109 -11.91 6.84 -9.88
CA ASN A 109 -13.29 6.94 -9.48
C ASN A 109 -13.49 8.19 -8.60
N PRO A 110 -14.74 8.65 -8.38
CA PRO A 110 -15.02 9.83 -7.57
C PRO A 110 -14.87 9.51 -6.07
N TYR A 111 -13.68 9.08 -5.65
CA TYR A 111 -13.35 8.81 -4.26
C TYR A 111 -12.15 9.64 -3.84
N PHE A 112 -12.13 10.01 -2.57
CA PHE A 112 -11.02 10.70 -1.95
C PHE A 112 -10.41 9.85 -0.84
N MET A 113 -9.08 9.76 -0.84
CA MET A 113 -8.31 9.32 0.31
C MET A 113 -7.99 10.53 1.19
N LYS A 114 -8.25 10.38 2.49
CA LYS A 114 -7.90 11.38 3.50
C LYS A 114 -6.93 10.82 4.51
N LEU A 115 -5.92 11.62 4.87
CA LEU A 115 -4.98 11.35 5.96
C LEU A 115 -5.00 12.55 6.89
N ILE A 116 -5.53 12.38 8.10
CA ILE A 116 -5.74 13.47 9.06
C ILE A 116 -4.96 13.18 10.32
N SER A 117 -4.10 14.10 10.75
CA SER A 117 -3.39 13.99 12.03
C SER A 117 -4.37 14.15 13.19
N ILE A 118 -4.47 13.13 14.05
CA ILE A 118 -5.27 13.20 15.28
C ILE A 118 -4.43 13.76 16.42
N ASN A 119 -3.18 13.29 16.52
CA ASN A 119 -2.18 13.78 17.46
C ASN A 119 -0.78 13.39 16.97
N SER A 120 0.24 13.50 17.84
CA SER A 120 1.63 13.19 17.49
C SER A 120 1.87 11.73 17.10
N SER A 121 1.06 10.77 17.57
CA SER A 121 1.25 9.33 17.34
C SER A 121 0.18 8.67 16.49
N LEU A 122 -0.98 9.31 16.30
CA LEU A 122 -2.12 8.74 15.58
C LEU A 122 -2.50 9.59 14.37
N LEU A 123 -2.92 8.90 13.31
CA LEU A 123 -3.61 9.51 12.17
C LEU A 123 -4.93 8.78 11.92
N GLU A 124 -5.86 9.45 11.28
CA GLU A 124 -7.05 8.85 10.69
C GLU A 124 -6.85 8.70 9.18
N LEU A 125 -7.07 7.48 8.69
CA LEU A 125 -7.24 7.18 7.27
C LEU A 125 -8.74 7.10 6.99
N SER A 126 -9.20 7.73 5.91
CA SER A 126 -10.51 7.42 5.32
C SER A 126 -10.50 7.39 3.80
N ILE A 127 -11.41 6.62 3.23
CA ILE A 127 -11.73 6.61 1.80
C ILE A 127 -13.23 6.89 1.68
N VAL A 128 -13.59 7.97 1.00
CA VAL A 128 -14.97 8.46 0.92
C VAL A 128 -15.37 8.82 -0.51
N GLY A 129 -16.66 8.70 -0.84
CA GLY A 129 -17.22 9.10 -2.12
C GLY A 129 -17.38 10.61 -2.27
N ASP A 130 -17.26 11.08 -3.51
CA ASP A 130 -17.49 12.47 -3.96
C ASP A 130 -18.95 12.66 -4.42
N TRP A 131 -19.90 12.29 -3.57
CA TRP A 131 -21.33 12.45 -3.83
C TRP A 131 -22.11 12.62 -2.53
N GLU A 132 -23.37 13.05 -2.66
CA GLU A 132 -24.31 13.17 -1.55
C GLU A 132 -25.40 12.09 -1.62
N PRO A 133 -25.66 11.35 -0.52
CA PRO A 133 -24.95 11.39 0.76
C PRO A 133 -23.53 10.81 0.64
N VAL A 134 -22.59 11.36 1.41
CA VAL A 134 -21.20 10.91 1.43
C VAL A 134 -21.14 9.46 1.91
N GLU A 135 -20.66 8.58 1.04
CA GLU A 135 -20.41 7.19 1.37
C GLU A 135 -19.01 7.03 1.94
N VAL A 136 -18.89 6.47 3.15
CA VAL A 136 -17.60 6.16 3.79
C VAL A 136 -17.31 4.69 3.56
N LEU A 137 -16.31 4.41 2.71
CA LEU A 137 -15.95 3.05 2.35
C LEU A 137 -14.92 2.45 3.30
N ALA A 138 -13.98 3.27 3.78
CA ALA A 138 -12.99 2.88 4.78
C ALA A 138 -12.80 4.02 5.77
N GLN A 139 -12.65 3.68 7.05
CA GLN A 139 -12.22 4.62 8.09
C GLN A 139 -11.51 3.89 9.23
N ALA A 140 -10.32 4.35 9.60
CA ALA A 140 -9.57 3.77 10.71
C ALA A 140 -8.62 4.79 11.35
N ILE A 141 -8.47 4.71 12.68
CA ILE A 141 -7.44 5.42 13.42
C ILE A 141 -6.25 4.48 13.60
N LEU A 142 -5.09 4.90 13.12
CA LEU A 142 -3.91 4.06 12.96
C LEU A 142 -2.67 4.69 13.60
N PRO A 143 -1.73 3.86 14.11
CA PRO A 143 -0.43 4.35 14.57
C PRO A 143 0.34 4.98 13.39
N LYS A 144 0.61 6.28 13.51
CA LYS A 144 1.05 7.16 12.42
C LYS A 144 2.29 6.60 11.73
N ARG A 145 3.35 6.36 12.49
CA ARG A 145 4.63 5.95 11.92
C ARG A 145 4.55 4.57 11.28
N GLU A 146 4.00 3.61 12.00
CA GLU A 146 3.91 2.21 11.61
C GLU A 146 3.01 2.03 10.38
N PHE A 147 1.93 2.80 10.29
CA PHE A 147 1.08 2.81 9.10
C PHE A 147 1.83 3.35 7.89
N LEU A 148 2.46 4.53 8.01
CA LEU A 148 3.20 5.13 6.89
C LEU A 148 4.35 4.22 6.43
N GLU A 149 5.10 3.62 7.36
CA GLU A 149 6.16 2.64 7.04
C GLU A 149 5.59 1.42 6.30
N ALA A 150 4.46 0.87 6.76
CA ALA A 150 3.83 -0.28 6.11
C ALA A 150 3.35 0.04 4.67
N ILE A 151 2.79 1.23 4.44
CA ILE A 151 2.39 1.68 3.10
C ILE A 151 3.60 1.77 2.18
N LEU A 152 4.71 2.37 2.66
CA LEU A 152 5.95 2.45 1.88
C LEU A 152 6.53 1.07 1.59
N ASP A 153 6.45 0.11 2.53
CA ASP A 153 6.87 -1.28 2.29
C ASP A 153 6.04 -1.96 1.19
N GLY A 154 4.72 -1.79 1.22
CA GLY A 154 3.85 -2.32 0.17
C GLY A 154 4.12 -1.70 -1.20
N ALA A 155 4.37 -0.38 -1.25
CA ALA A 155 4.76 0.32 -2.46
C ALA A 155 6.11 -0.17 -3.00
N THR A 156 7.12 -0.28 -2.14
CA THR A 156 8.45 -0.82 -2.50
C THR A 156 8.31 -2.22 -3.08
N HIS A 157 7.49 -3.08 -2.46
CA HIS A 157 7.26 -4.43 -2.96
C HIS A 157 6.70 -4.41 -4.39
N PHE A 158 5.65 -3.63 -4.64
CA PHE A 158 5.06 -3.46 -5.97
C PHE A 158 6.07 -3.01 -7.03
N TRP A 159 6.78 -1.90 -6.78
CA TRP A 159 7.72 -1.36 -7.76
C TRP A 159 8.93 -2.27 -7.98
N THR A 160 9.38 -2.99 -6.95
CA THR A 160 10.42 -4.01 -7.07
C THR A 160 9.95 -5.15 -7.96
N THR A 161 8.73 -5.64 -7.77
CA THR A 161 8.14 -6.66 -8.63
C THR A 161 8.13 -6.22 -10.09
N LEU A 162 7.65 -5.00 -10.40
CA LEU A 162 7.64 -4.50 -11.79
C LEU A 162 9.05 -4.37 -12.39
N ASN A 163 10.03 -3.99 -11.58
CA ASN A 163 11.43 -3.92 -12.00
C ASN A 163 12.03 -5.31 -12.27
N ASP A 164 11.77 -6.29 -11.41
CA ASP A 164 12.29 -7.65 -11.50
C ASP A 164 11.76 -8.38 -12.74
N TYR A 165 10.47 -8.19 -13.04
CA TYR A 165 9.86 -8.66 -14.28
C TYR A 165 10.19 -7.78 -15.49
N LYS A 166 11.02 -6.75 -15.33
CA LYS A 166 11.47 -5.83 -16.39
C LYS A 166 10.32 -5.23 -17.19
N VAL A 167 9.17 -5.04 -16.56
CA VAL A 167 7.90 -4.73 -17.24
C VAL A 167 8.04 -3.47 -18.11
N PHE A 168 8.67 -2.41 -17.60
CA PHE A 168 8.89 -1.16 -18.33
C PHE A 168 10.01 -1.22 -19.37
N LYS A 169 10.90 -2.21 -19.31
CA LYS A 169 11.97 -2.40 -20.31
C LYS A 169 11.49 -3.18 -21.52
N GLU A 170 10.61 -4.15 -21.29
CA GLU A 170 10.16 -5.13 -22.29
C GLU A 170 8.84 -4.72 -22.94
N LYS A 171 8.00 -3.92 -22.27
CA LYS A 171 6.77 -3.38 -22.87
C LYS A 171 7.02 -2.09 -23.63
N ASN A 172 6.26 -1.91 -24.70
CA ASN A 172 6.15 -0.62 -25.38
C ASN A 172 5.39 0.35 -24.45
N THR A 173 6.14 1.12 -23.68
CA THR A 173 5.61 2.28 -22.97
C THR A 173 5.49 3.46 -23.95
N LYS A 174 4.69 4.48 -23.61
CA LYS A 174 4.77 5.75 -24.34
C LYS A 174 6.20 6.26 -24.23
N ASN A 175 6.69 6.93 -25.27
CA ASN A 175 8.06 7.47 -25.34
C ASN A 175 8.42 8.39 -24.15
N THR A 176 7.42 8.87 -23.41
CA THR A 176 7.56 9.74 -22.23
C THR A 176 7.88 9.00 -20.94
N THR A 177 7.59 7.70 -20.85
CA THR A 177 7.77 6.93 -19.61
C THR A 177 9.14 6.24 -19.62
N PRO A 178 10.08 6.62 -18.72
CA PRO A 178 11.42 6.06 -18.70
C PRO A 178 11.40 4.55 -18.44
N LYS A 179 12.30 3.80 -19.09
CA LYS A 179 12.48 2.36 -18.82
C LYS A 179 12.94 2.06 -17.40
N GLU A 180 13.49 3.05 -16.73
CA GLU A 180 13.99 2.98 -15.35
C GLU A 180 12.98 3.52 -14.34
N TYR A 181 11.75 3.82 -14.77
CA TYR A 181 10.73 4.42 -13.93
C TYR A 181 10.51 3.70 -12.59
N PRO A 182 10.40 2.34 -12.52
CA PRO A 182 10.31 1.65 -11.23
C PRO A 182 11.48 1.94 -10.28
N LYS A 183 12.70 2.12 -10.78
CA LYS A 183 13.86 2.42 -9.93
C LYS A 183 13.78 3.84 -9.37
N LEU A 184 13.37 4.80 -10.19
CA LEU A 184 13.20 6.19 -9.76
C LEU A 184 12.16 6.29 -8.63
N ILE A 185 11.03 5.58 -8.76
CA ILE A 185 10.03 5.54 -7.70
C ILE A 185 10.54 4.86 -6.43
N ILE A 186 11.34 3.78 -6.55
CA ILE A 186 11.96 3.15 -5.37
C ILE A 186 12.90 4.12 -4.65
N GLU A 187 13.67 4.94 -5.39
CA GLU A 187 14.53 5.97 -4.80
C GLU A 187 13.71 7.05 -4.07
N GLU A 188 12.59 7.50 -4.65
CA GLU A 188 11.65 8.44 -4.01
C GLU A 188 11.07 7.87 -2.72
N ILE A 189 10.66 6.60 -2.72
CA ILE A 189 10.14 5.90 -1.54
C ILE A 189 11.19 5.85 -0.43
N GLU A 190 12.47 5.61 -0.76
CA GLU A 190 13.54 5.58 0.24
C GLU A 190 13.81 6.95 0.86
N GLU A 191 13.69 8.05 0.11
CA GLU A 191 13.77 9.39 0.68
C GLU A 191 12.57 9.69 1.61
N LEU A 192 11.35 9.31 1.21
CA LEU A 192 10.17 9.42 2.07
C LEU A 192 10.32 8.59 3.35
N ARG A 193 10.85 7.37 3.24
CA ARG A 193 11.10 6.47 4.37
C ARG A 193 12.03 7.11 5.40
N LYS A 194 13.04 7.89 4.98
CA LYS A 194 13.90 8.65 5.90
C LYS A 194 13.12 9.71 6.65
N LYS A 195 12.22 10.45 5.98
CA LYS A 195 11.34 11.44 6.63
C LYS A 195 10.43 10.78 7.66
N VAL A 196 9.79 9.65 7.31
CA VAL A 196 8.91 8.90 8.22
C VAL A 196 9.64 8.41 9.47
N LYS A 197 10.90 7.95 9.36
CA LYS A 197 11.71 7.50 10.50
C LYS A 197 11.99 8.58 11.55
N ILE A 198 11.94 9.86 11.16
CA ILE A 198 12.17 11.00 12.06
C ILE A 198 10.91 11.29 12.90
N LEU A 199 9.74 10.77 12.52
CA LEU A 199 8.54 10.82 13.34
C LEU A 199 8.82 10.01 14.62
N LEU A 200 9.05 10.72 15.72
CA LEU A 200 9.43 10.11 16.99
C LEU A 200 8.32 9.15 17.47
N PRO A 201 8.63 7.88 17.76
CA PRO A 201 7.77 7.08 18.63
C PRO A 201 7.96 7.66 20.04
N ASN A 202 6.91 8.20 20.65
CA ASN A 202 7.07 8.81 21.97
C ASN A 202 7.55 7.78 22.99
N GLY A 203 8.71 8.09 23.57
CA GLY A 203 9.33 7.36 24.66
C GLY A 203 10.58 8.04 25.19
N CYS A 204 10.65 9.38 25.23
CA CYS A 204 11.58 10.16 26.05
C CYS A 204 11.07 11.59 26.17
N VAL A 205 10.27 11.85 27.20
CA VAL A 205 10.15 13.19 27.77
C VAL A 205 11.36 13.33 28.69
N SER A 206 12.28 14.23 28.36
CA SER A 206 13.34 14.71 29.27
C SER A 206 12.78 15.71 30.25
#